data_AF-A0A923VVM3-F1
#
_entry.id   AF-A0A923VVM3-F1
#
_cell.length_a   1.000
_cell.length_b   1.000
_cell.length_c   1.000
_cell.angle_alpha   90.00
_cell.angle_beta   90.00
_cell.angle_gamma   90.00
#
_symmetry.space_group_name_H-M   'P 1'
#
loop_
_entity.id
_entity.type
_entity.pdbx_description
1 polymer ?
#
loop_
_entity_poly.entity_id
_entity_poly.type
_entity_poly.pdbx_seq_one_letter_code
_entity_poly.pdbx_strand_id
1 'polypeptide(L)'
;MKYLVSSILLLFNFTILSSQEIKGTWKGDLEVQGTKLPLVFNIKQNENKLVSTMDSPMQGAKDIPVTSTTFEKNELVLSIPTMQIHYKGVLKGDKIEGTFSQGQMSLPFTLSRKKDGEAVLKRPQTPQPPFNYNVEDVTFINPVDKNTLTGTLTTPVTKKDFPVVVLISGSGQQNRNCELFGHQSFWVIADDFAK
;
A
#
# COMPACT_ATOMS: atom_id res chain seq x y z
N MET A 1 30.57 22.33 -71.60
CA MET A 1 30.57 22.32 -70.12
C MET A 1 29.12 22.42 -69.63
N LYS A 2 28.56 21.33 -69.10
CA LYS A 2 27.26 21.33 -68.41
C LYS A 2 27.50 20.66 -67.06
N TYR A 3 27.44 21.44 -65.99
CA TYR A 3 27.60 20.94 -64.63
C TYR A 3 26.32 20.22 -64.20
N LEU A 4 26.42 18.90 -64.00
CA LEU A 4 25.37 18.09 -63.41
C LEU A 4 25.54 18.17 -61.89
N VAL A 5 24.78 19.06 -61.24
CA VAL A 5 24.78 19.17 -59.77
C VAL A 5 23.87 18.07 -59.23
N SER A 6 24.48 17.00 -58.70
CA SER A 6 23.77 15.91 -58.00
C SER A 6 23.51 16.33 -56.56
N SER A 7 22.27 16.70 -56.25
CA SER A 7 21.82 16.98 -54.88
C SER A 7 21.52 15.66 -54.16
N ILE A 8 22.36 15.30 -53.18
CA ILE A 8 22.10 14.20 -52.25
C ILE A 8 21.10 14.69 -51.20
N LEU A 9 19.88 14.16 -51.25
CA LEU A 9 18.83 14.41 -50.27
C LEU A 9 19.01 13.44 -49.07
N LEU A 10 19.59 13.94 -47.98
CA LEU A 10 19.80 13.17 -46.75
C LEU A 10 18.50 13.12 -45.93
N LEU A 11 17.76 12.01 -46.01
CA LEU A 11 16.56 11.76 -45.21
C LEU A 11 16.95 11.38 -43.77
N PHE A 12 16.92 12.35 -42.86
CA PHE A 12 17.02 12.12 -41.41
C PHE A 12 15.71 11.51 -40.89
N ASN A 13 15.70 10.20 -40.69
CA ASN A 13 14.62 9.52 -39.99
C ASN A 13 14.72 9.87 -38.49
N PHE A 14 13.92 10.83 -38.02
CA PHE A 14 13.72 11.08 -36.60
C PHE A 14 12.89 9.93 -36.02
N THR A 15 13.55 8.93 -35.45
CA THR A 15 12.86 7.99 -34.55
C THR A 15 12.50 8.77 -33.29
N ILE A 16 11.21 9.07 -33.12
CA ILE A 16 10.67 9.59 -31.87
C ILE A 16 10.90 8.50 -30.82
N LEU A 17 11.93 8.66 -29.97
CA LEU A 17 12.05 7.88 -28.74
C LEU A 17 10.89 8.29 -27.84
N SER A 18 9.81 7.51 -27.86
CA SER A 18 8.84 7.55 -26.78
C SER A 18 9.53 7.04 -25.52
N SER A 19 9.97 7.98 -24.67
CA SER A 19 10.34 7.64 -23.30
C SER A 19 9.10 7.05 -22.62
N GLN A 20 9.10 5.74 -22.39
CA GLN A 20 8.01 5.11 -21.62
C GLN A 20 8.07 5.64 -20.20
N GLU A 21 7.01 6.30 -19.77
CA GLU A 21 6.98 6.97 -18.48
C GLU A 21 6.74 5.97 -17.36
N ILE A 22 7.75 5.76 -16.51
CA ILE A 22 7.66 4.87 -15.35
C ILE A 22 6.86 5.46 -14.19
N LYS A 23 6.61 6.79 -14.20
CA LYS A 23 5.84 7.46 -13.16
C LYS A 23 4.43 6.87 -13.04
N GLY A 24 3.90 6.88 -11.83
CA GLY A 24 2.58 6.41 -11.50
C GLY A 24 2.59 5.32 -10.43
N THR A 25 1.41 4.77 -10.19
CA THR A 25 1.22 3.70 -9.23
C THR A 25 1.26 2.35 -9.92
N TRP A 26 2.09 1.46 -9.42
CA TRP A 26 2.29 0.10 -9.90
C TRP A 26 1.88 -0.87 -8.80
N LYS A 27 1.16 -1.93 -9.14
CA LYS A 27 0.73 -2.94 -8.16
C LYS A 27 0.90 -4.36 -8.69
N GLY A 28 1.04 -5.30 -7.78
CA GLY A 28 1.02 -6.72 -8.08
C GLY A 28 0.68 -7.54 -6.85
N ASP A 29 0.28 -8.78 -7.07
CA ASP A 29 0.09 -9.77 -6.00
C ASP A 29 1.33 -10.65 -5.92
N LEU A 30 2.13 -10.48 -4.87
CA LEU A 30 3.31 -11.30 -4.60
C LEU A 30 2.83 -12.62 -3.99
N GLU A 31 3.17 -13.74 -4.62
CA GLU A 31 2.78 -15.05 -4.12
C GLU A 31 3.82 -15.58 -3.12
N VAL A 32 3.44 -15.64 -1.84
CA VAL A 32 4.28 -16.12 -0.75
C VAL A 32 3.62 -17.35 -0.13
N GLN A 33 4.19 -18.54 -0.37
CA GLN A 33 3.71 -19.81 0.22
C GLN A 33 2.19 -20.04 0.01
N GLY A 34 1.68 -19.71 -1.19
CA GLY A 34 0.26 -19.86 -1.55
C GLY A 34 -0.65 -18.72 -1.09
N THR A 35 -0.12 -17.72 -0.37
CA THR A 35 -0.85 -16.48 -0.05
C THR A 35 -0.49 -15.37 -1.03
N LYS A 36 -1.50 -14.66 -1.55
CA LYS A 36 -1.30 -13.48 -2.39
C LYS A 36 -1.17 -12.23 -1.52
N LEU A 37 0.01 -11.63 -1.51
CA LEU A 37 0.32 -10.40 -0.82
C LEU A 37 0.32 -9.23 -1.82
N PRO A 38 -0.72 -8.37 -1.86
CA PRO A 38 -0.72 -7.19 -2.71
C PRO A 38 0.35 -6.20 -2.24
N LEU A 39 1.23 -5.80 -3.15
CA LEU A 39 2.19 -4.72 -2.96
C LEU A 39 1.93 -3.62 -3.98
N VAL A 40 2.10 -2.37 -3.53
CA VAL A 40 1.90 -1.17 -4.35
C VAL A 40 3.16 -0.33 -4.29
N PHE A 41 3.66 0.13 -5.43
CA PHE A 41 4.73 1.10 -5.53
C PHE A 41 4.20 2.38 -6.16
N ASN A 42 4.37 3.50 -5.46
CA ASN A 42 4.01 4.82 -5.96
C ASN A 42 5.27 5.53 -6.42
N ILE A 43 5.46 5.71 -7.72
CA ILE A 43 6.66 6.31 -8.31
C ILE A 43 6.33 7.73 -8.77
N LYS A 44 7.04 8.71 -8.19
CA LYS A 44 6.93 10.12 -8.54
C LYS A 44 8.28 10.63 -9.04
N GLN A 45 8.27 11.76 -9.72
CA GLN A 45 9.47 12.49 -10.07
C GLN A 45 9.56 13.74 -9.20
N ASN A 46 10.71 13.94 -8.56
CA ASN A 46 11.07 15.18 -7.91
C ASN A 46 12.30 15.73 -8.62
N GLU A 47 12.13 16.88 -9.28
CA GLU A 47 13.14 17.47 -10.18
C GLU A 47 13.60 16.45 -11.25
N ASN A 48 14.86 16.01 -11.16
CA ASN A 48 15.47 15.04 -12.07
C ASN A 48 15.67 13.65 -11.44
N LYS A 49 15.07 13.38 -10.27
CA LYS A 49 15.19 12.10 -9.56
C LYS A 49 13.84 11.43 -9.37
N LEU A 50 13.82 10.10 -9.43
CA LEU A 50 12.64 9.32 -9.05
C LEU A 50 12.61 9.17 -7.53
N VAL A 51 11.44 9.39 -6.96
CA VAL A 51 11.13 9.20 -5.54
C VAL A 51 9.95 8.25 -5.47
N SER A 52 10.07 7.20 -4.67
CA SER A 52 9.01 6.19 -4.57
C SER A 52 8.65 5.83 -3.14
N THR A 53 7.41 5.39 -2.95
CA THR A 53 6.97 4.71 -1.73
C THR A 53 6.45 3.31 -2.05
N MET A 54 6.43 2.44 -1.05
CA MET A 54 5.83 1.12 -1.10
C MET A 54 4.71 1.02 -0.06
N ASP A 55 3.57 0.47 -0.47
CA ASP A 55 2.49 0.06 0.41
C ASP A 55 2.38 -1.47 0.40
N SER A 56 2.11 -2.04 1.57
CA SER A 56 1.63 -3.41 1.73
C SER A 56 0.28 -3.36 2.44
N PRO A 57 -0.84 -3.17 1.68
CA PRO A 57 -2.17 -2.97 2.26
C PRO A 57 -2.60 -4.13 3.15
N MET A 58 -2.31 -5.35 2.70
CA MET A 58 -2.55 -6.57 3.47
C MET A 58 -1.63 -6.73 4.66
N GLN A 59 -0.67 -5.83 4.92
CA GLN A 59 0.13 -5.81 6.16
C GLN A 59 -0.09 -4.51 6.95
N GLY A 60 -0.98 -3.62 6.50
CA GLY A 60 -1.24 -2.33 7.13
C GLY A 60 -0.12 -1.30 6.96
N ALA A 61 0.94 -1.61 6.19
CA ALA A 61 2.06 -0.71 6.00
C ALA A 61 1.81 0.19 4.79
N LYS A 62 1.94 1.50 4.98
CA LYS A 62 1.74 2.53 3.95
C LYS A 62 2.91 3.48 3.92
N ASP A 63 3.15 4.07 2.76
CA ASP A 63 4.15 5.11 2.52
C ASP A 63 5.57 4.74 2.98
N ILE A 64 5.93 3.44 2.91
CA ILE A 64 7.28 2.98 3.22
C ILE A 64 8.23 3.63 2.22
N PRO A 65 9.21 4.44 2.64
CA PRO A 65 10.12 5.11 1.72
C PRO A 65 10.97 4.09 0.95
N VAL A 66 11.00 4.20 -0.38
CA VAL A 66 11.96 3.47 -1.20
C VAL A 66 13.25 4.28 -1.27
N THR A 67 14.32 3.74 -0.69
CA THR A 67 15.61 4.44 -0.54
C THR A 67 16.27 4.76 -1.88
N SER A 68 16.13 3.87 -2.87
CA SER A 68 16.64 4.10 -4.23
C SER A 68 15.64 3.63 -5.27
N THR A 69 15.35 4.48 -6.24
CA THR A 69 14.55 4.17 -7.44
C THR A 69 15.34 4.58 -8.67
N THR A 70 15.68 3.63 -9.54
CA THR A 70 16.30 3.91 -10.83
C THR A 70 15.48 3.30 -11.96
N PHE A 71 15.44 3.99 -13.09
CA PHE A 71 14.78 3.49 -14.28
C PHE A 71 15.61 3.85 -15.51
N GLU A 72 16.27 2.85 -16.10
CA GLU A 72 17.16 3.01 -17.24
C GLU A 72 16.95 1.87 -18.23
N LYS A 73 16.87 2.17 -19.53
CA LYS A 73 16.70 1.15 -20.59
C LYS A 73 15.54 0.18 -20.33
N ASN A 74 14.41 0.71 -19.86
CA ASN A 74 13.21 -0.04 -19.44
C ASN A 74 13.39 -0.95 -18.22
N GLU A 75 14.51 -0.90 -17.51
CA GLU A 75 14.74 -1.65 -16.29
C GLU A 75 14.47 -0.77 -15.06
N LEU A 76 13.48 -1.16 -14.24
CA LEU A 76 13.17 -0.54 -12.95
C LEU A 76 13.91 -1.29 -11.83
N VAL A 77 14.64 -0.55 -11.00
CA VAL A 77 15.24 -1.06 -9.76
C VAL A 77 14.72 -0.24 -8.58
N LEU A 78 14.21 -0.93 -7.56
CA LEU A 78 13.74 -0.37 -6.30
C LEU A 78 14.50 -1.03 -5.15
N SER A 79 14.92 -0.27 -4.15
CA SER A 79 15.65 -0.82 -3.00
C SER A 79 15.24 -0.18 -1.67
N ILE A 80 15.02 -1.03 -0.66
CA ILE A 80 14.72 -0.67 0.72
C ILE A 80 15.64 -1.49 1.64
N PRO A 81 16.92 -1.07 1.82
CA PRO A 81 17.92 -1.86 2.52
C PRO A 81 17.54 -2.20 3.97
N THR A 82 16.85 -1.29 4.66
CA THR A 82 16.39 -1.48 6.05
C THR A 82 15.43 -2.65 6.20
N MET A 83 14.72 -3.03 5.14
CA MET A 83 13.82 -4.19 5.09
C MET A 83 14.39 -5.36 4.28
N GLN A 84 15.65 -5.23 3.83
CA GLN A 84 16.33 -6.15 2.92
C GLN A 84 15.54 -6.41 1.62
N ILE A 85 14.76 -5.43 1.16
CA ILE A 85 13.93 -5.55 -0.04
C ILE A 85 14.65 -4.98 -1.25
N HIS A 86 14.64 -5.75 -2.34
CA HIS A 86 15.07 -5.32 -3.67
C HIS A 86 14.05 -5.79 -4.72
N TYR A 87 13.71 -4.92 -5.67
CA TYR A 87 12.94 -5.32 -6.84
C TYR A 87 13.69 -4.91 -8.09
N LYS A 88 13.74 -5.82 -9.06
CA LYS A 88 14.32 -5.60 -10.38
C LYS A 88 13.39 -6.14 -11.44
N GLY A 89 12.96 -5.31 -12.39
CA GLY A 89 12.05 -5.74 -13.45
C GLY A 89 12.14 -4.91 -14.71
N VAL A 90 11.66 -5.48 -15.81
CA VAL A 90 11.69 -4.86 -17.15
C VAL A 90 10.27 -4.46 -17.55
N LEU A 91 10.10 -3.20 -17.94
CA LEU A 91 8.86 -2.65 -18.46
C LEU A 91 8.58 -3.23 -19.85
N LYS A 92 7.41 -3.86 -20.00
CA LYS A 92 6.88 -4.45 -21.23
C LYS A 92 5.41 -4.02 -21.40
N GLY A 93 5.19 -2.94 -22.14
CA GLY A 93 3.85 -2.33 -22.27
C GLY A 93 3.38 -1.77 -20.94
N ASP A 94 2.22 -2.23 -20.44
CA ASP A 94 1.63 -1.79 -19.17
C ASP A 94 1.99 -2.68 -17.96
N LYS A 95 3.00 -3.55 -18.12
CA LYS A 95 3.47 -4.45 -17.07
C LYS A 95 4.97 -4.32 -16.87
N ILE A 96 5.41 -4.54 -15.63
CA ILE A 96 6.84 -4.71 -15.31
C ILE A 96 7.00 -6.14 -14.84
N GLU A 97 7.70 -6.94 -15.64
CA GLU A 97 8.02 -8.33 -15.29
C GLU A 97 9.36 -8.33 -14.55
N GLY A 98 9.36 -8.78 -13.30
CA GLY A 98 10.55 -8.72 -12.48
C GLY A 98 10.61 -9.77 -11.38
N THR A 99 11.56 -9.55 -10.50
CA THR A 99 11.85 -10.37 -9.34
C THR A 99 11.83 -9.48 -8.10
N PHE A 100 11.07 -9.90 -7.10
CA PHE A 100 11.07 -9.32 -5.77
C PHE A 100 11.94 -10.19 -4.86
N SER A 101 12.89 -9.57 -4.18
CA SER A 101 13.79 -10.22 -3.23
C SER A 101 13.64 -9.60 -1.85
N GLN A 102 13.56 -10.45 -0.82
CA GLN A 102 13.59 -10.03 0.57
C GLN A 102 14.50 -10.96 1.37
N GLY A 103 15.63 -10.45 1.86
CA GLY A 103 16.67 -11.27 2.48
C GLY A 103 17.18 -12.35 1.52
N GLN A 104 17.05 -13.63 1.89
CA GLN A 104 17.43 -14.77 1.03
C GLN A 104 16.30 -15.25 0.10
N MET A 105 15.08 -14.75 0.28
CA MET A 105 13.93 -15.14 -0.55
C MET A 105 13.90 -14.32 -1.83
N SER A 106 13.60 -14.97 -2.95
CA SER A 106 13.48 -14.36 -4.28
C SER A 106 12.27 -14.97 -5.00
N LEU A 107 11.37 -14.13 -5.47
CA LEU A 107 10.08 -14.53 -6.04
C LEU A 107 9.81 -13.77 -7.34
N PRO A 108 9.25 -14.42 -8.36
CA PRO A 108 8.75 -13.70 -9.54
C PRO A 108 7.63 -12.76 -9.11
N PHE A 109 7.69 -11.52 -9.58
CA PHE A 109 6.73 -10.50 -9.21
C PHE A 109 6.47 -9.60 -10.40
N THR A 110 5.24 -9.63 -10.90
CA THR A 110 4.81 -8.79 -12.02
C THR A 110 3.99 -7.63 -11.50
N LEU A 111 4.43 -6.42 -11.80
CA LEU A 111 3.68 -5.20 -11.55
C LEU A 111 2.83 -4.84 -12.77
N SER A 112 1.67 -4.28 -12.50
CA SER A 112 0.76 -3.70 -13.49
C SER A 112 0.43 -2.27 -13.08
N ARG A 113 0.25 -1.39 -14.05
CA ARG A 113 -0.15 -0.01 -13.76
C ARG A 113 -1.53 -0.01 -13.09
N LYS A 114 -1.63 0.61 -11.91
CA LYS A 114 -2.89 0.76 -11.20
C LYS A 114 -3.81 1.63 -12.07
N LYS A 115 -5.00 1.13 -12.36
CA LYS A 115 -6.04 1.91 -13.06
C LYS A 115 -6.84 2.71 -12.04
N ASP A 116 -7.26 3.90 -12.43
CA ASP A 116 -8.17 4.69 -11.60
C ASP A 116 -9.45 3.90 -11.31
N GLY A 117 -9.89 3.91 -10.05
CA GLY A 117 -11.04 3.13 -9.59
C GLY A 117 -10.77 1.67 -9.23
N GLU A 118 -9.52 1.19 -9.26
CA GLU A 118 -9.21 -0.15 -8.78
C GLU A 118 -9.51 -0.34 -7.29
N ALA A 119 -10.16 -1.46 -6.99
CA ALA A 119 -10.78 -1.74 -5.70
C ALA A 119 -9.79 -1.64 -4.53
N VAL A 120 -10.10 -0.74 -3.59
CA VAL A 120 -9.64 -0.84 -2.20
C VAL A 120 -10.19 -2.16 -1.64
N LEU A 121 -9.41 -2.85 -0.79
CA LEU A 121 -9.88 -4.05 -0.08
C LEU A 121 -11.24 -3.75 0.56
N LYS A 122 -12.31 -4.36 0.05
CA LYS A 122 -13.65 -4.17 0.61
C LYS A 122 -13.68 -4.87 1.97
N ARG A 123 -14.11 -4.12 2.99
CA ARG A 123 -14.32 -4.62 4.35
C ARG A 123 -15.81 -4.49 4.69
N PRO A 124 -16.70 -5.28 4.07
CA PRO A 124 -18.14 -5.19 4.32
C PRO A 124 -18.50 -5.45 5.78
N GLN A 125 -17.67 -6.19 6.50
CA GLN A 125 -17.82 -6.46 7.92
C GLN A 125 -17.46 -5.27 8.81
N THR A 126 -16.84 -4.20 8.29
CA THR A 126 -16.49 -3.01 9.09
C THR A 126 -17.74 -2.15 9.29
N PRO A 127 -18.26 -2.01 10.52
CA PRO A 127 -19.47 -1.24 10.80
C PRO A 127 -19.35 0.21 10.32
N GLN A 128 -20.43 0.71 9.71
CA GLN A 128 -20.53 2.09 9.21
C GLN A 128 -21.70 2.81 9.88
N PRO A 129 -21.57 4.11 10.15
CA PRO A 129 -22.67 4.91 10.68
C PRO A 129 -23.83 5.03 9.66
N PRO A 130 -25.04 5.39 10.13
CA PRO A 130 -25.41 5.68 11.51
C PRO A 130 -25.57 4.41 12.38
N PHE A 131 -25.13 4.48 13.64
CA PHE A 131 -25.30 3.41 14.62
C PHE A 131 -26.60 3.61 15.42
N ASN A 132 -27.23 2.51 15.82
CA ASN A 132 -28.43 2.50 16.68
C ASN A 132 -28.09 2.33 18.17
N TYR A 133 -26.83 2.51 18.53
CA TYR A 133 -26.27 2.44 19.88
C TYR A 133 -25.35 3.64 20.13
N ASN A 134 -25.02 3.94 21.39
CA ASN A 134 -24.15 5.06 21.71
C ASN A 134 -22.68 4.69 21.50
N VAL A 135 -21.88 5.64 21.02
CA VAL A 135 -20.43 5.52 20.85
C VAL A 135 -19.78 6.72 21.50
N GLU A 136 -18.93 6.49 22.50
CA GLU A 136 -18.27 7.55 23.26
C GLU A 136 -16.77 7.29 23.37
N ASP A 137 -15.95 8.31 23.18
CA ASP A 137 -14.55 8.27 23.56
C ASP A 137 -14.42 8.52 25.06
N VAL A 138 -13.78 7.57 25.75
CA VAL A 138 -13.61 7.63 27.20
C VAL A 138 -12.13 7.77 27.55
N THR A 139 -11.86 8.49 28.65
CA THR A 139 -10.53 8.68 29.21
C THR A 139 -10.61 8.59 30.72
N PHE A 140 -9.72 7.81 31.34
CA PHE A 140 -9.66 7.68 32.79
C PHE A 140 -8.22 7.46 33.26
N ILE A 141 -7.96 7.85 34.50
CA ILE A 141 -6.63 7.71 35.13
C ILE A 141 -6.66 6.47 36.01
N ASN A 142 -5.71 5.57 35.82
CA ASN A 142 -5.49 4.46 36.74
C ASN A 142 -5.00 5.02 38.09
N PRO A 143 -5.71 4.79 39.21
CA PRO A 143 -5.32 5.36 40.49
C PRO A 143 -4.05 4.75 41.07
N VAL A 144 -3.62 3.58 40.62
CA VAL A 144 -2.41 2.88 41.09
C VAL A 144 -1.18 3.39 40.34
N ASP A 145 -1.13 3.15 39.03
CA ASP A 145 0.06 3.44 38.21
C ASP A 145 0.09 4.87 37.65
N LYS A 146 -0.97 5.65 37.91
CA LYS A 146 -1.14 7.06 37.49
C LYS A 146 -1.09 7.30 35.98
N ASN A 147 -1.12 6.25 35.17
CA ASN A 147 -1.21 6.36 33.72
C ASN A 147 -2.64 6.73 33.28
N THR A 148 -2.72 7.50 32.20
CA THR A 148 -3.98 7.84 31.54
C THR A 148 -4.30 6.79 30.49
N LEU A 149 -5.49 6.18 30.58
CA LEU A 149 -6.00 5.20 29.64
C LEU A 149 -7.11 5.85 28.81
N THR A 150 -7.15 5.51 27.52
CA THR A 150 -8.18 5.98 26.58
C THR A 150 -8.79 4.80 25.86
N GLY A 151 -10.07 4.91 25.50
CA GLY A 151 -10.79 3.86 24.79
C GLY A 151 -12.06 4.37 24.15
N THR A 152 -12.81 3.45 23.54
CA THR A 152 -14.13 3.72 22.98
C THR A 152 -15.14 2.83 23.69
N LEU A 153 -16.18 3.44 24.25
CA LEU A 153 -17.29 2.79 24.92
C LEU A 153 -18.48 2.73 23.96
N THR A 154 -18.97 1.54 23.69
CA THR A 154 -20.22 1.33 22.96
C THR A 154 -21.28 0.82 23.93
N THR A 155 -22.49 1.39 23.89
CA THR A 155 -23.58 0.97 24.79
C THR A 155 -24.91 0.83 24.07
N PRO A 156 -25.65 -0.27 24.30
CA PRO A 156 -26.99 -0.43 23.75
C PRO A 156 -27.95 0.61 24.33
N VAL A 157 -28.75 1.24 23.48
CA VAL A 157 -29.75 2.24 23.91
C VAL A 157 -31.00 1.58 24.52
N THR A 158 -31.28 0.32 24.14
CA THR A 158 -32.52 -0.38 24.48
C THR A 158 -32.46 -1.17 25.80
N LYS A 159 -31.28 -1.34 26.39
CA LYS A 159 -31.05 -2.19 27.57
C LYS A 159 -30.53 -1.35 28.73
N LYS A 160 -31.09 -1.58 29.92
CA LYS A 160 -30.66 -0.90 31.16
C LYS A 160 -29.56 -1.67 31.89
N ASP A 161 -29.65 -3.00 31.88
CA ASP A 161 -28.68 -3.90 32.50
C ASP A 161 -28.10 -4.82 31.42
N PHE A 162 -26.77 -4.87 31.31
CA PHE A 162 -26.06 -5.70 30.34
C PHE A 162 -24.65 -6.04 30.84
N PRO A 163 -24.09 -7.19 30.44
CA PRO A 163 -22.71 -7.53 30.76
C PRO A 163 -21.73 -6.55 30.09
N VAL A 164 -20.58 -6.36 30.72
CA VAL A 164 -19.48 -5.55 30.17
C VAL A 164 -18.41 -6.47 29.61
N VAL A 165 -18.02 -6.22 28.35
CA VAL A 165 -16.87 -6.86 27.70
C VAL A 165 -15.78 -5.82 27.52
N VAL A 166 -14.57 -6.14 27.98
CA VAL A 166 -13.39 -5.28 27.80
C VAL A 166 -12.48 -5.92 26.76
N LEU A 167 -12.28 -5.24 25.63
CA LEU A 167 -11.41 -5.69 24.55
C LEU A 167 -10.02 -5.05 24.71
N ILE A 168 -9.00 -5.86 24.95
CA ILE A 168 -7.61 -5.41 25.13
C ILE A 168 -6.74 -6.15 24.12
N SER A 169 -5.98 -5.41 23.30
CA SER A 169 -5.06 -6.02 22.36
C SER A 169 -3.88 -6.65 23.10
N GLY A 170 -3.39 -7.78 22.58
CA GLY A 170 -2.19 -8.46 23.10
C GLY A 170 -0.88 -7.75 22.74
N SER A 171 0.17 -8.53 22.51
CA SER A 171 1.49 -7.99 22.16
C SER A 171 1.52 -7.40 20.74
N GLY A 172 2.36 -6.37 20.57
CA GLY A 172 2.62 -5.73 19.29
C GLY A 172 2.06 -4.31 19.17
N GLN A 173 2.46 -3.63 18.11
CA GLN A 173 1.94 -2.30 17.77
C GLN A 173 0.53 -2.48 17.19
N GLN A 174 -0.48 -2.16 18.00
CA GLN A 174 -1.89 -2.23 17.63
C GLN A 174 -2.59 -0.95 18.06
N ASN A 175 -3.55 -0.50 17.26
CA ASN A 175 -4.44 0.59 17.66
C ASN A 175 -5.60 0.04 18.52
N ARG A 176 -6.46 0.94 19.03
CA ARG A 176 -7.62 0.57 19.85
C ARG A 176 -8.61 -0.40 19.20
N ASN A 177 -8.53 -0.57 17.88
CA ASN A 177 -9.41 -1.45 17.10
C ASN A 177 -8.79 -2.81 16.77
N CYS A 178 -7.58 -3.10 17.29
CA CYS A 178 -6.81 -4.30 16.95
C CYS A 178 -6.70 -4.48 15.42
N GLU A 179 -6.32 -3.39 14.75
CA GLU A 179 -6.29 -3.34 13.29
C GLU A 179 -5.15 -4.18 12.71
N LEU A 180 -5.52 -5.27 12.03
CA LEU A 180 -4.59 -6.10 11.27
C LEU A 180 -5.05 -6.20 9.83
N PHE A 181 -4.15 -5.93 8.88
CA PHE A 181 -4.43 -6.05 7.45
C PHE A 181 -5.61 -5.17 6.98
N GLY A 182 -5.82 -4.02 7.62
CA GLY A 182 -6.95 -3.12 7.38
C GLY A 182 -8.30 -3.66 7.86
N HIS A 183 -8.31 -4.66 8.74
CA HIS A 183 -9.50 -5.18 9.41
C HIS A 183 -9.49 -4.77 10.89
N GLN A 184 -10.56 -4.09 11.31
CA GLN A 184 -10.74 -3.57 12.66
C GLN A 184 -11.56 -4.55 13.50
N SER A 185 -10.95 -5.63 13.96
CA SER A 185 -11.64 -6.77 14.59
C SER A 185 -12.42 -6.36 15.84
N PHE A 186 -11.85 -5.52 16.70
CA PHE A 186 -12.54 -5.05 17.91
C PHE A 186 -13.74 -4.16 17.57
N TRP A 187 -13.68 -3.41 16.47
CA TRP A 187 -14.80 -2.60 16.02
C TRP A 187 -15.97 -3.47 15.56
N VAL A 188 -15.69 -4.56 14.84
CA VAL A 188 -16.72 -5.53 14.43
C VAL A 188 -17.37 -6.20 15.65
N ILE A 189 -16.57 -6.62 16.63
CA ILE A 189 -17.08 -7.27 17.84
C ILE A 189 -17.90 -6.30 18.70
N ALA A 190 -17.44 -5.06 18.86
CA ALA A 190 -18.14 -4.03 19.61
C ALA A 190 -19.50 -3.68 18.98
N ASP A 191 -19.58 -3.54 17.65
CA ASP A 191 -20.84 -3.30 16.93
C ASP A 191 -21.84 -4.45 17.09
N ASP A 192 -21.38 -5.70 17.09
CA ASP A 192 -22.26 -6.86 17.31
C ASP A 192 -22.83 -6.88 18.73
N PHE A 193 -22.02 -6.56 19.74
CA PHE A 193 -22.44 -6.56 21.15
C PHE A 193 -23.26 -5.35 21.56
N ALA A 194 -23.14 -4.22 20.86
CA ALA A 194 -23.84 -2.99 21.21
C ALA A 194 -25.26 -2.88 20.62
N LYS A 195 -25.63 -3.74 19.66
CA LYS A 195 -26.98 -3.82 19.08
C LYS A 195 -28.01 -4.46 20.02
#